data_AF-A0A183AFK4-F1
#
_entry.id   AF-A0A183AFK4-F1
#
_cell.length_a   1.000
_cell.length_b   1.000
_cell.length_c   1.000
_cell.angle_alpha   90.00
_cell.angle_beta   90.00
_cell.angle_gamma   90.00
#
_symmetry.space_group_name_H-M   'P 1'
#
loop_
_entity.id
_entity.type
_entity.pdbx_description
1 polymer ?
#
loop_
_entity_poly.entity_id
_entity_poly.type
_entity_poly.pdbx_seq_one_letter_code
_entity_poly.pdbx_strand_id
1 'polypeptide(L)'
;MPNKTKSEESKPELPSSTFWTLGNLLSDLLSLLFLLEHLHTQPSPSLLAPNKFVLGEDLRHWAADAQEYIELFPEDNRQRVLLSLLDGEAKDIAQDVIRPGDTMAANAFFRLRQYLTDDTDRLTAQYKLQKAVQ
;
A
#
# COMPACT_ATOMS: atom_id res chain seq x y z
N MET A 1 -34.72 58.78 54.99
CA MET A 1 -34.68 57.34 54.71
C MET A 1 -35.82 57.01 53.76
N PRO A 2 -35.57 56.63 52.49
CA PRO A 2 -36.62 56.35 51.54
C PRO A 2 -36.87 54.84 51.37
N ASN A 3 -38.14 54.46 51.31
CA ASN A 3 -38.57 53.14 50.84
C ASN A 3 -38.61 53.14 49.31
N LYS A 4 -38.05 52.12 48.67
CA LYS A 4 -38.09 51.92 47.21
C LYS A 4 -39.15 50.89 46.83
N THR A 5 -39.92 51.27 45.83
CA THR A 5 -41.01 50.54 45.17
C THR A 5 -40.54 49.33 44.36
N LYS A 6 -41.43 48.34 44.33
CA LYS A 6 -41.43 47.09 43.55
C LYS A 6 -41.75 47.38 42.07
N SER A 7 -41.13 46.67 41.13
CA SER A 7 -41.57 46.58 39.74
C SER A 7 -41.32 45.17 39.20
N GLU A 8 -42.31 44.65 38.48
CA GLU A 8 -42.46 43.29 37.97
C GLU A 8 -41.60 42.96 36.73
N GLU A 9 -41.33 41.65 36.58
CA GLU A 9 -41.37 40.83 35.36
C GLU A 9 -40.35 41.04 34.21
N SER A 10 -39.51 40.01 33.99
CA SER A 10 -39.60 39.15 32.77
C SER A 10 -38.58 38.02 32.82
N LYS A 11 -39.06 36.79 32.54
CA LYS A 11 -38.26 35.61 32.22
C LYS A 11 -37.71 35.78 30.79
N PRO A 12 -36.53 35.23 30.48
CA PRO A 12 -36.53 34.33 29.35
C PRO A 12 -35.80 33.03 29.68
N GLU A 13 -36.53 31.93 29.53
CA GLU A 13 -35.95 30.61 29.32
C GLU A 13 -35.29 30.56 27.94
N LEU A 14 -34.08 30.02 27.87
CA LEU A 14 -33.66 29.18 26.75
C LEU A 14 -32.47 28.29 27.16
N PRO A 15 -32.52 26.96 26.92
CA PRO A 15 -31.47 26.04 27.29
C PRO A 15 -30.37 26.07 26.22
N SER A 16 -29.20 26.62 26.53
CA SER A 16 -28.05 26.66 25.62
C SER A 16 -27.21 25.37 25.65
N SER A 17 -27.81 24.20 25.92
CA SER A 17 -27.04 22.97 26.15
C SER A 17 -26.71 22.18 24.88
N THR A 18 -27.19 22.60 23.71
CA THR A 18 -26.96 21.91 22.42
C THR A 18 -25.62 22.24 21.78
N PHE A 19 -24.94 23.31 22.19
CA PHE A 19 -23.68 23.73 21.59
C PHE A 19 -22.48 22.88 22.04
N TRP A 20 -22.51 22.39 23.30
CA TRP A 20 -21.44 21.58 23.87
C TRP A 20 -21.38 20.14 23.31
N THR A 21 -22.53 19.54 23.01
CA THR A 21 -22.61 18.17 22.49
C THR A 21 -22.02 18.02 21.08
N LEU A 22 -22.18 19.03 20.22
CA LEU A 22 -21.63 19.03 18.87
C LEU A 22 -20.12 19.21 18.87
N GLY A 23 -19.59 20.09 19.74
CA GLY A 23 -18.15 20.30 19.88
C GLY A 23 -17.42 19.05 20.38
N ASN A 24 -18.03 18.30 21.30
CA ASN A 24 -17.47 17.07 21.83
C ASN A 24 -17.44 15.96 20.76
N LEU A 25 -18.52 15.78 19.99
CA LEU A 25 -18.56 14.80 18.91
C LEU A 25 -17.56 15.11 17.79
N LEU A 26 -17.34 16.39 17.46
CA LEU A 26 -16.32 16.79 16.49
C LEU A 26 -14.91 16.49 16.99
N SER A 27 -14.67 16.73 18.29
CA SER A 27 -13.38 16.48 18.93
C SER A 27 -13.08 14.99 19.03
N ASP A 28 -14.08 14.17 19.31
CA ASP A 28 -13.98 12.71 19.34
C ASP A 28 -13.73 12.15 17.93
N LEU A 29 -14.41 12.67 16.91
CA LEU A 29 -14.19 12.29 15.52
C LEU A 29 -12.76 12.65 15.05
N LEU A 30 -12.30 13.87 15.36
CA LEU A 30 -10.94 14.31 15.04
C LEU A 30 -9.89 13.49 15.78
N SER A 31 -10.14 13.13 17.05
CA SER A 31 -9.23 12.27 17.82
C SER A 31 -9.17 10.84 17.27
N LEU A 32 -10.29 10.30 16.77
CA LEU A 32 -10.33 9.01 16.09
C LEU A 32 -9.59 9.04 14.75
N LEU A 33 -9.75 10.10 13.97
CA LEU A 33 -9.04 10.30 12.71
C LEU A 33 -7.53 10.42 12.96
N PHE A 34 -7.12 11.17 13.99
CA PHE A 34 -5.73 11.33 14.36
C PHE A 34 -5.13 10.01 14.88
N LEU A 35 -5.88 9.21 15.66
CA LEU A 35 -5.42 7.87 16.07
C LEU A 35 -5.28 6.91 14.88
N LEU A 36 -6.19 6.99 13.90
CA LEU A 36 -6.16 6.17 12.70
C LEU A 36 -4.98 6.54 11.78
N GLU A 37 -4.65 7.83 11.71
CA GLU A 37 -3.49 8.36 10.97
C GLU A 37 -2.17 8.06 11.72
N HIS A 38 -2.16 8.11 13.06
CA HIS A 38 -0.97 7.87 13.89
C HIS A 38 -0.61 6.39 14.05
N LEU A 39 -1.60 5.47 13.97
CA LEU A 39 -1.33 4.03 13.86
C LEU A 39 -0.77 3.65 12.47
N HIS A 40 -0.80 4.57 11.51
CA HIS A 40 -0.27 4.38 10.15
C HIS A 40 0.94 5.27 9.84
N THR A 41 1.59 5.84 10.85
CA THR A 41 2.92 6.46 10.69
C THR A 41 4.01 5.49 11.15
N GLN A 42 4.10 4.33 10.50
CA GLN A 42 5.42 3.75 10.28
C GLN A 42 6.12 4.78 9.37
N PRO A 43 7.33 5.29 9.68
CA PRO A 43 8.05 6.14 8.76
C PRO A 43 8.29 5.30 7.52
N SER A 44 7.42 5.45 6.52
CA SER A 44 7.58 4.73 5.26
C SER A 44 9.00 5.01 4.84
N PRO A 45 9.91 4.01 4.78
CA PRO A 45 11.05 4.17 3.92
C PRO A 45 10.37 4.46 2.60
N SER A 46 10.58 5.65 2.05
CA SER A 46 10.13 5.99 0.72
C SER A 46 10.98 5.19 -0.26
N LEU A 47 10.87 3.86 -0.19
CA LEU A 47 11.26 2.95 -1.24
C LEU A 47 10.39 3.34 -2.42
N LEU A 48 11.04 3.98 -3.38
CA LEU A 48 10.42 4.23 -4.67
C LEU A 48 9.98 2.90 -5.23
N ALA A 49 8.81 2.91 -5.90
CA ALA A 49 8.37 1.73 -6.62
C ALA A 49 9.50 1.32 -7.59
N PRO A 50 9.94 0.05 -7.56
CA PRO A 50 10.95 -0.40 -8.49
C PRO A 50 10.42 -0.27 -9.92
N ASN A 51 11.35 -0.09 -10.87
CA ASN A 51 10.98 -0.10 -12.27
C ASN A 51 10.29 -1.42 -12.62
N LYS A 52 9.42 -1.39 -13.63
CA LYS A 52 8.82 -2.63 -14.11
C LYS A 52 9.90 -3.52 -14.73
N PHE A 53 9.89 -4.79 -14.36
CA PHE A 53 10.79 -5.76 -14.95
C PHE A 53 10.32 -6.21 -16.31
N VAL A 54 11.25 -6.20 -17.25
CA VAL A 54 11.11 -6.78 -18.58
C VAL A 54 12.08 -7.95 -18.71
N LEU A 55 11.64 -9.00 -19.42
CA LEU A 55 12.45 -10.19 -19.65
C LEU A 55 13.81 -9.81 -20.32
N GLY A 56 14.91 -10.32 -19.77
CA GLY A 56 16.27 -10.00 -20.21
C GLY A 56 16.99 -8.91 -19.40
N GLU A 57 16.30 -8.25 -18.46
CA GLU A 57 16.93 -7.39 -17.45
C GLU A 57 17.58 -8.20 -16.32
N ASP A 58 18.38 -7.54 -15.47
CA ASP A 58 18.99 -8.19 -14.30
C ASP A 58 17.94 -8.48 -13.22
N LEU A 59 17.37 -9.69 -13.33
CA LEU A 59 16.39 -10.22 -12.41
C LEU A 59 16.87 -10.24 -10.96
N ARG A 60 18.18 -10.43 -10.69
CA ARG A 60 18.69 -10.52 -9.31
C ARG A 60 18.60 -9.19 -8.59
N HIS A 61 19.04 -8.12 -9.25
CA HIS A 61 18.92 -6.77 -8.71
C HIS A 61 17.45 -6.38 -8.58
N TRP A 62 16.67 -6.52 -9.64
CA TRP A 62 15.26 -6.16 -9.61
C TRP A 62 14.48 -6.93 -8.54
N ALA A 63 14.71 -8.23 -8.38
CA ALA A 63 13.96 -9.04 -7.44
C ALA A 63 14.32 -8.78 -5.97
N ALA A 64 15.47 -8.17 -5.68
CA ALA A 64 15.79 -7.71 -4.33
C ALA A 64 14.93 -6.49 -3.99
N ASP A 65 14.95 -5.48 -4.85
CA ASP A 65 14.19 -4.23 -4.68
C ASP A 65 12.67 -4.49 -4.68
N ALA A 66 12.19 -5.36 -5.59
CA ALA A 66 10.79 -5.74 -5.66
C ALA A 66 10.32 -6.48 -4.41
N GLN A 67 11.17 -7.34 -3.84
CA GLN A 67 10.81 -8.07 -2.62
C GLN A 67 10.64 -7.09 -1.44
N GLU A 68 11.60 -6.19 -1.24
CA GLU A 68 11.54 -5.18 -0.17
C GLU A 68 10.31 -4.27 -0.34
N TYR A 69 10.01 -3.85 -1.57
CA TYR A 69 8.83 -3.04 -1.87
C TYR A 69 7.50 -3.76 -1.63
N ILE A 70 7.39 -5.04 -1.99
CA ILE A 70 6.15 -5.83 -1.82
C ILE A 70 5.86 -6.12 -0.35
N GLU A 71 6.89 -6.30 0.48
CA GLU A 71 6.72 -6.54 1.92
C GLU A 71 6.00 -5.39 2.64
N LEU A 72 6.01 -4.17 2.07
CA LEU A 72 5.27 -3.00 2.55
C LEU A 72 3.74 -3.14 2.44
N PHE A 73 3.24 -4.07 1.62
CA PHE A 73 1.81 -4.27 1.40
C PHE A 73 1.25 -5.42 2.24
N PRO A 74 -0.03 -5.37 2.64
CA PRO A 74 -0.73 -6.50 3.25
C PRO A 74 -0.64 -7.74 2.37
N GLU A 75 -0.53 -8.94 2.98
CA GLU A 75 -0.33 -10.20 2.25
C GLU A 75 -1.31 -10.41 1.10
N ASP A 76 -2.59 -10.09 1.31
CA ASP A 76 -3.66 -10.23 0.30
C ASP A 76 -3.43 -9.36 -0.95
N ASN A 77 -2.65 -8.29 -0.83
CA ASN A 77 -2.34 -7.38 -1.93
C ASN A 77 -1.00 -7.68 -2.60
N ARG A 78 -0.09 -8.41 -1.93
CA ARG A 78 1.28 -8.65 -2.41
C ARG A 78 1.32 -9.29 -3.80
N GLN A 79 0.41 -10.23 -4.08
CA GLN A 79 0.31 -10.85 -5.40
C GLN A 79 -0.01 -9.84 -6.50
N ARG A 80 -1.00 -8.98 -6.25
CA ARG A 80 -1.41 -7.94 -7.21
C ARG A 80 -0.29 -6.94 -7.44
N VAL A 81 0.42 -6.55 -6.38
CA VAL A 81 1.55 -5.64 -6.46
C VAL A 81 2.69 -6.27 -7.28
N LEU A 82 3.07 -7.52 -7.00
CA LEU A 82 4.10 -8.22 -7.77
C LEU A 82 3.76 -8.25 -9.28
N LEU A 83 2.54 -8.63 -9.63
CA LEU A 83 2.10 -8.68 -11.02
C LEU A 83 2.05 -7.29 -11.69
N SER A 84 1.96 -6.21 -10.91
CA SER A 84 2.00 -4.83 -11.43
C SER A 84 3.42 -4.35 -11.74
N LEU A 85 4.43 -4.95 -11.09
CA LEU A 85 5.84 -4.66 -11.31
C LEU A 85 6.44 -5.47 -12.47
N LEU A 86 5.67 -6.35 -13.10
CA LEU A 86 6.10 -7.11 -14.27
C LEU A 86 5.44 -6.52 -15.53
N ASP A 87 6.17 -6.49 -16.64
CA ASP A 87 5.64 -6.10 -17.94
C ASP A 87 5.82 -7.18 -19.02
N GLY A 88 5.00 -7.10 -20.06
CA GLY A 88 5.04 -8.00 -21.21
C GLY A 88 5.09 -9.49 -20.85
N GLU A 89 6.02 -10.21 -21.47
CA GLU A 89 6.17 -11.67 -21.32
C GLU A 89 6.48 -12.10 -19.88
N ALA A 90 7.23 -11.30 -19.12
CA ALA A 90 7.52 -11.62 -17.72
C ALA A 90 6.24 -11.66 -16.86
N LYS A 91 5.26 -10.80 -17.18
CA LYS A 91 3.96 -10.79 -16.53
C LYS A 91 3.12 -12.01 -16.92
N ASP A 92 3.15 -12.39 -18.19
CA ASP A 92 2.41 -13.56 -18.68
C ASP A 92 2.92 -14.86 -18.04
N ILE A 93 4.25 -15.03 -17.95
CA ILE A 93 4.88 -16.16 -17.24
C ILE A 93 4.46 -16.16 -15.77
N ALA A 94 4.48 -14.99 -15.11
CA ALA A 94 4.13 -14.90 -13.69
C ALA A 94 2.66 -15.22 -13.42
N GLN A 95 1.74 -14.92 -14.34
CA GLN A 95 0.33 -15.28 -14.21
C GLN A 95 0.10 -16.80 -14.32
N ASP A 96 0.92 -17.51 -15.10
CA ASP A 96 0.85 -18.98 -15.20
C ASP A 96 1.45 -19.66 -13.96
N VAL A 97 2.51 -19.06 -13.39
CA VAL A 97 3.23 -19.60 -12.22
C VAL A 97 2.52 -19.31 -10.90
N ILE A 98 1.91 -18.14 -10.75
CA ILE A 98 1.32 -17.68 -9.49
C ILE A 98 -0.19 -17.80 -9.57
N ARG A 99 -0.77 -18.78 -8.87
CA ARG A 99 -2.21 -18.99 -8.91
C ARG A 99 -2.95 -17.98 -8.04
N PRO A 100 -4.21 -17.62 -8.37
CA PRO A 100 -5.04 -16.81 -7.49
C PRO A 100 -5.21 -17.49 -6.13
N GLY A 101 -4.85 -16.80 -5.05
CA GLY A 101 -4.95 -17.32 -3.69
C GLY A 101 -3.68 -18.01 -3.16
N ASP A 102 -2.62 -18.08 -3.97
CA ASP A 102 -1.30 -18.43 -3.44
C ASP A 102 -0.85 -17.34 -2.47
N THR A 103 -0.58 -17.73 -1.22
CA THR A 103 0.09 -16.83 -0.27
C THR A 103 1.43 -16.44 -0.87
N MET A 104 1.72 -15.14 -0.95
CA MET A 104 3.03 -14.59 -1.32
C MET A 104 4.06 -14.88 -0.21
N ALA A 105 4.29 -16.16 0.04
CA ALA A 105 5.36 -16.67 0.85
C ALA A 105 6.64 -16.74 0.00
N ALA A 106 7.79 -16.90 0.67
CA ALA A 106 9.10 -17.04 0.02
C ALA A 106 9.12 -18.08 -1.13
N ASN A 107 8.27 -19.11 -1.07
CA ASN A 107 8.13 -20.14 -2.10
C ASN A 107 7.57 -19.61 -3.44
N ALA A 108 6.62 -18.68 -3.44
CA ALA A 108 6.06 -18.11 -4.68
C ALA A 108 7.11 -17.24 -5.41
N PHE A 109 7.83 -16.43 -4.64
CA PHE A 109 8.94 -15.62 -5.15
C PHE A 109 10.11 -16.49 -5.65
N PHE A 110 10.42 -17.57 -4.94
CA PHE A 110 11.43 -18.53 -5.37
C PHE A 110 11.07 -19.18 -6.71
N ARG A 111 9.83 -19.63 -6.87
CA ARG A 111 9.35 -20.20 -8.15
C ARG A 111 9.43 -19.19 -9.27
N LEU A 112 8.96 -17.96 -9.04
CA LEU A 112 9.04 -16.90 -10.04
C LEU A 112 10.51 -16.63 -10.45
N ARG A 113 11.43 -16.56 -9.49
CA ARG A 113 12.86 -16.39 -9.78
C ARG A 113 13.42 -17.55 -10.61
N GLN A 114 13.04 -18.79 -10.32
CA GLN A 114 13.47 -19.96 -11.10
C GLN A 114 12.99 -19.86 -12.55
N TYR A 115 11.69 -19.65 -12.77
CA TYR A 115 11.12 -19.57 -14.13
C TYR A 115 11.69 -18.42 -14.95
N LEU A 116 11.81 -17.23 -14.36
CA LEU A 116 12.36 -16.07 -15.08
C LEU A 116 13.87 -16.21 -15.32
N THR A 117 14.61 -16.90 -14.45
CA THR A 117 16.05 -17.18 -14.68
C THR A 117 16.22 -18.19 -15.81
N ASP A 118 15.48 -19.30 -15.78
CA ASP A 118 15.56 -20.34 -16.82
C ASP A 118 15.26 -19.77 -18.21
N ASP A 119 14.26 -18.89 -18.31
CA ASP A 119 13.92 -18.26 -19.58
C ASP A 119 14.94 -17.20 -20.02
N THR A 120 15.50 -16.44 -19.08
CA THR A 120 16.58 -15.49 -19.36
C THR A 120 17.84 -16.21 -19.83
N ASP A 121 18.19 -17.35 -19.22
CA ASP A 121 19.32 -18.18 -19.62
C ASP A 121 19.10 -18.80 -20.99
N ARG A 122 17.87 -19.26 -21.28
CA ARG A 122 17.45 -19.75 -22.60
C ARG A 122 17.63 -18.68 -23.66
N LEU A 123 17.15 -17.46 -23.44
CA LEU A 123 17.30 -16.33 -24.37
C LEU A 123 18.76 -15.93 -24.56
N THR A 124 19.53 -15.91 -23.47
CA THR A 124 20.97 -15.63 -23.50
C THR A 124 21.72 -16.68 -24.33
N ALA A 125 21.37 -17.95 -24.19
CA ALA A 125 21.95 -19.04 -24.98
C ALA A 125 21.60 -18.91 -26.47
N GLN A 126 20.35 -18.58 -26.80
CA GLN A 126 19.93 -18.34 -28.19
C GLN A 126 20.68 -17.18 -28.83
N TYR A 127 20.84 -16.06 -28.11
CA TYR A 127 21.60 -14.91 -28.60
C TYR A 127 23.08 -15.24 -28.86
N LYS A 128 23.72 -15.99 -27.95
CA LYS A 128 25.11 -16.46 -28.13
C LYS A 128 25.24 -17.38 -29.33
N LEU A 129 24.28 -18.28 -29.56
CA LEU A 129 24.25 -19.14 -30.74
C LEU A 129 24.11 -18.33 -32.04
N GLN A 130 23.22 -17.35 -32.09
CA GLN A 130 23.08 -16.48 -33.27
C GLN A 130 24.38 -15.72 -33.59
N LYS A 131 25.06 -15.21 -32.56
CA LYS A 131 26.36 -14.53 -32.70
C LYS A 131 27.49 -15.45 -33.16
N ALA A 132 27.45 -16.73 -32.81
CA ALA A 132 28.50 -17.70 -33.15
C ALA A 132 28.37 -18.24 -34.58
N VAL A 133 27.23 -18.04 -35.24
CA VAL A 133 26.93 -18.52 -36.61
C VAL A 133 27.18 -17.42 -37.67
N GLN A 134 27.55 -16.19 -37.25
CA GLN A 134 28.02 -15.10 -38.11
C GLN A 134 29.54 -15.03 -38.15
#